data_AF-A0A371IT86-F1
#
_entry.id   AF-A0A371IT86-F1
#
_cell.length_a   1.000
_cell.length_b   1.000
_cell.length_c   1.000
_cell.angle_alpha   90.00
_cell.angle_beta   90.00
_cell.angle_gamma   90.00
#
_symmetry.space_group_name_H-M   'P 1'
#
loop_
_entity.id
_entity.type
_entity.pdbx_description
1 polymer ?
#
loop_
_entity_poly.entity_id
_entity_poly.type
_entity_poly.pdbx_seq_one_letter_code
_entity_poly.pdbx_strand_id
1 'polypeptide(L)'
;MNSKYKYKLCMMDSIFLIGIIQLFRSFINKILLSQLNLNLLNAQIINMISCMIVCISLSLILKNNELYSPVGHKLITMTNTKRTLPKIILLGILTVLIVINPNFNGGYIISNIIPLVTSTIIIPILEELLFREYLWNYFKNYVRNRFKIFIGITILYGIYYIGYIDTIHRELTLVNQSAYTLNFILYGVGRYLVLGSILGFIKMKFKDTQICILVHSLINVIKL
;
A
#
# COMPACT_ATOMS: atom_id res chain seq x y z
N MET A 1 -3.23 23.23 -23.90
CA MET A 1 -3.74 23.15 -22.50
C MET A 1 -2.63 23.42 -21.50
N ASN A 2 -2.90 24.30 -20.53
CA ASN A 2 -1.93 24.81 -19.55
C ASN A 2 -1.50 23.71 -18.54
N SER A 3 -0.23 23.70 -18.11
CA SER A 3 0.33 22.59 -17.29
C SER A 3 -0.37 22.38 -15.95
N LYS A 4 -0.93 23.45 -15.36
CA LYS A 4 -1.71 23.41 -14.12
C LYS A 4 -3.01 22.61 -14.25
N TYR A 5 -3.69 22.72 -15.40
CA TYR A 5 -4.95 22.01 -15.66
C TYR A 5 -4.73 20.49 -15.69
N LYS A 6 -3.65 20.06 -16.36
CA LYS A 6 -3.28 18.64 -16.44
C LYS A 6 -2.99 18.03 -15.07
N TYR A 7 -2.29 18.75 -14.20
CA TYR A 7 -2.02 18.27 -12.84
C TYR A 7 -3.30 18.09 -12.01
N LYS A 8 -4.22 19.07 -12.06
CA LYS A 8 -5.49 19.00 -11.31
C LYS A 8 -6.33 17.81 -11.78
N LEU A 9 -6.41 17.60 -13.09
CA LEU A 9 -7.11 16.46 -13.67
C LEU A 9 -6.50 15.14 -13.17
N CYS A 10 -5.17 14.98 -13.25
CA CYS A 10 -4.51 13.77 -12.77
C CYS A 10 -4.77 13.48 -11.28
N MET A 11 -4.76 14.52 -10.43
CA MET A 11 -5.11 14.38 -9.02
C MET A 11 -6.54 13.87 -8.86
N MET A 12 -7.51 14.44 -9.59
CA MET A 12 -8.91 14.08 -9.49
C MET A 12 -9.17 12.63 -9.93
N ASP A 13 -8.61 12.23 -11.07
CA ASP A 13 -8.71 10.85 -11.57
C ASP A 13 -8.10 9.84 -10.58
N SER A 14 -7.00 10.22 -9.95
CA SER A 14 -6.32 9.37 -8.97
C SER A 14 -7.10 9.23 -7.67
N ILE A 15 -7.73 10.31 -7.19
CA ILE A 15 -8.65 10.26 -6.04
C ILE A 15 -9.83 9.34 -6.36
N PHE A 16 -10.40 9.47 -7.55
CA PHE A 16 -11.51 8.62 -7.99
C PHE A 16 -11.11 7.14 -8.06
N LEU A 17 -9.96 6.84 -8.67
CA LEU A 17 -9.43 5.48 -8.73
C LEU A 17 -9.19 4.88 -7.34
N ILE A 18 -8.55 5.62 -6.44
CA ILE A 18 -8.33 5.22 -5.05
C ILE A 18 -9.66 4.97 -4.34
N GLY A 19 -10.65 5.84 -4.54
CA GLY A 19 -12.00 5.67 -3.98
C GLY A 19 -12.65 4.37 -4.44
N ILE A 20 -12.60 4.07 -5.74
CA ILE A 20 -13.12 2.82 -6.30
C ILE A 20 -12.41 1.61 -5.68
N ILE A 21 -11.08 1.64 -5.60
CA ILE A 21 -10.28 0.54 -5.02
C ILE A 21 -10.71 0.28 -3.58
N GLN A 22 -10.89 1.34 -2.78
CA GLN A 22 -11.28 1.21 -1.38
C GLN A 22 -12.71 0.74 -1.20
N LEU A 23 -13.64 1.22 -2.02
CA LEU A 23 -15.03 0.72 -2.03
C LEU A 23 -15.07 -0.77 -2.42
N PHE A 24 -14.30 -1.17 -3.43
CA PHE A 24 -14.20 -2.56 -3.85
C PHE A 24 -13.63 -3.45 -2.72
N ARG A 25 -12.56 -2.99 -2.06
CA ARG A 25 -11.99 -3.67 -0.88
C ARG A 25 -13.03 -3.84 0.23
N SER A 26 -13.72 -2.76 0.60
CA SER A 26 -14.74 -2.78 1.65
C SER A 26 -15.92 -3.69 1.30
N PHE A 27 -16.32 -3.71 0.02
CA PHE A 27 -17.37 -4.60 -0.49
C PHE A 27 -16.98 -6.09 -0.37
N ILE A 28 -15.78 -6.46 -0.82
CA ILE A 28 -15.25 -7.83 -0.64
C ILE A 28 -15.20 -8.18 0.85
N ASN A 29 -14.72 -7.26 1.68
CA ASN A 29 -14.61 -7.46 3.11
C ASN A 29 -15.97 -7.77 3.76
N LYS A 30 -17.03 -7.04 3.37
CA LYS A 30 -18.40 -7.29 3.83
C LYS A 30 -18.95 -8.65 3.39
N ILE A 31 -18.70 -9.06 2.15
CA ILE A 31 -19.12 -10.39 1.66
C ILE A 31 -18.45 -11.49 2.47
N LEU A 32 -17.14 -11.38 2.70
CA LEU A 32 -16.38 -12.39 3.45
C LEU A 32 -16.81 -12.45 4.93
N LEU A 33 -17.12 -11.28 5.53
CA LEU A 33 -17.66 -11.20 6.89
C LEU A 33 -18.99 -11.91 7.05
N SER A 34 -19.85 -11.92 6.02
CA SER A 34 -21.15 -12.60 6.13
C SER A 34 -21.03 -14.13 6.20
N GLN A 35 -19.84 -14.69 5.92
CA GLN A 35 -19.57 -16.13 5.89
C GLN A 35 -18.89 -16.64 7.18
N LEU A 36 -18.43 -15.74 8.05
CA LEU A 36 -17.58 -16.08 9.19
C LEU A 36 -18.08 -15.43 10.49
N ASN A 37 -17.83 -16.09 11.61
CA ASN A 37 -18.14 -15.52 12.92
C ASN A 37 -17.28 -14.28 13.19
N LEU A 38 -17.90 -13.25 13.78
CA LEU A 38 -17.23 -12.00 14.09
C LEU A 38 -16.31 -12.18 15.31
N ASN A 39 -15.02 -12.36 15.07
CA ASN A 39 -13.95 -12.31 16.07
C ASN A 39 -12.70 -11.65 15.47
N LEU A 40 -11.71 -11.35 16.31
CA LEU A 40 -10.50 -10.62 15.89
C LEU A 40 -9.69 -11.39 14.83
N LEU A 41 -9.50 -12.69 15.04
CA LEU A 41 -8.74 -13.53 14.12
C LEU A 41 -9.38 -13.57 12.72
N ASN A 42 -10.69 -13.81 12.65
CA ASN A 42 -11.43 -13.82 11.40
C ASN A 42 -11.43 -12.45 10.74
N ALA A 43 -11.55 -11.36 11.51
CA ALA A 43 -11.47 -10.00 10.97
C ALA A 43 -10.11 -9.73 10.30
N GLN A 44 -9.01 -10.20 10.89
CA GLN A 44 -7.66 -10.10 10.33
C GLN A 44 -7.49 -10.96 9.07
N ILE A 45 -7.96 -12.22 9.08
CA ILE A 45 -7.94 -13.11 7.92
C ILE A 45 -8.72 -12.49 6.75
N ILE A 46 -9.92 -11.98 7.02
CA ILE A 46 -10.76 -11.35 6.01
C ILE A 46 -10.07 -10.12 5.43
N ASN A 47 -9.45 -9.29 6.28
CA ASN A 47 -8.70 -8.13 5.81
C ASN A 47 -7.56 -8.56 4.86
N MET A 48 -6.77 -9.55 5.27
CA MET A 48 -5.70 -10.13 4.47
C MET A 48 -6.19 -10.60 3.10
N ILE A 49 -7.24 -11.43 3.06
CA ILE A 49 -7.82 -11.95 1.82
C ILE A 49 -8.38 -10.81 0.95
N SER A 50 -9.08 -9.84 1.54
CA SER A 50 -9.64 -8.71 0.81
C SER A 50 -8.54 -7.87 0.13
N CYS A 51 -7.43 -7.61 0.81
CA CYS A 51 -6.29 -6.89 0.24
C CYS A 51 -5.60 -7.70 -0.87
N MET A 52 -5.46 -9.02 -0.71
CA MET A 52 -4.89 -9.89 -1.75
C MET A 52 -5.75 -9.89 -3.03
N ILE A 53 -7.06 -10.05 -2.90
CA ILE A 53 -8.00 -10.03 -4.04
C ILE A 53 -7.89 -8.69 -4.78
N VAL A 54 -7.93 -7.59 -4.04
CA VAL A 54 -7.79 -6.23 -4.60
C VAL A 54 -6.45 -6.05 -5.30
N CYS A 55 -5.36 -6.53 -4.71
CA CYS A 55 -4.02 -6.44 -5.30
C CYS A 55 -3.93 -7.21 -6.61
N ILE A 56 -4.48 -8.42 -6.66
CA ILE A 56 -4.51 -9.26 -7.87
C ILE A 56 -5.37 -8.61 -8.93
N SER A 57 -6.60 -8.19 -8.60
CA SER A 57 -7.51 -7.54 -9.56
C SER A 57 -6.91 -6.26 -10.12
N LEU A 58 -6.31 -5.44 -9.26
CA LEU A 58 -5.66 -4.19 -9.67
C LEU A 58 -4.50 -4.46 -10.63
N SER A 59 -3.68 -5.47 -10.32
CA SER A 59 -2.58 -5.87 -11.18
C SER A 59 -3.06 -6.40 -12.52
N LEU A 60 -4.15 -7.16 -12.57
CA LEU A 60 -4.72 -7.66 -13.83
C LEU A 60 -5.30 -6.54 -14.70
N ILE A 61 -6.03 -5.60 -14.10
CA ILE A 61 -6.70 -4.51 -14.81
C ILE A 61 -5.69 -3.47 -15.32
N LEU A 62 -4.72 -3.07 -14.49
CA LEU A 62 -3.82 -1.95 -14.81
C LEU A 62 -2.57 -2.36 -15.59
N LYS A 63 -2.15 -3.63 -15.54
CA LYS A 63 -0.92 -4.12 -16.22
C LYS A 63 -0.92 -3.88 -17.72
N ASN A 64 -2.07 -3.92 -18.38
CA ASN A 64 -2.18 -3.75 -19.83
C ASN A 64 -2.76 -2.38 -20.23
N ASN A 65 -2.98 -1.48 -19.26
CA ASN A 65 -3.53 -0.17 -19.53
C ASN A 65 -2.40 0.82 -19.87
N GLU A 66 -2.35 1.30 -21.12
CA GLU A 66 -1.27 2.19 -21.59
C GLU A 66 -1.12 3.48 -20.77
N LEU A 67 -2.20 3.95 -20.13
CA LEU A 67 -2.18 5.14 -19.30
C LEU A 67 -1.41 4.93 -17.99
N TYR A 68 -1.46 3.73 -17.42
CA TYR A 68 -0.88 3.39 -16.11
C TYR A 68 0.38 2.53 -16.25
N SER A 69 0.50 1.78 -17.34
CA SER A 69 1.61 0.92 -17.71
C SER A 69 1.90 1.05 -19.22
N PRO A 70 2.56 2.14 -19.65
CA PRO A 70 2.89 2.32 -21.06
C PRO A 70 3.83 1.19 -21.55
N VAL A 71 3.64 0.74 -22.79
CA VAL A 71 4.22 -0.47 -23.43
C VAL A 71 5.75 -0.63 -23.29
N GLY A 72 6.48 0.44 -22.99
CA GLY A 72 7.92 0.43 -22.64
C GLY A 72 8.26 -0.01 -21.20
N HIS A 73 7.25 -0.25 -20.35
CA HIS A 73 7.35 -0.63 -18.94
C HIS A 73 6.59 -1.96 -18.66
N LYS A 74 6.74 -2.96 -19.54
CA LYS A 74 6.35 -4.36 -19.22
C LYS A 74 6.94 -4.72 -17.85
N LEU A 75 6.31 -5.63 -17.08
CA LEU A 75 6.77 -6.17 -15.78
C LEU A 75 8.29 -6.45 -15.69
N ILE A 76 8.96 -6.65 -16.83
CA ILE A 76 10.41 -6.69 -17.04
C ILE A 76 11.16 -5.44 -16.50
N THR A 77 10.53 -4.26 -16.36
CA THR A 77 11.12 -3.09 -15.71
C THR A 77 10.89 -3.02 -14.19
N MET A 78 10.10 -3.92 -13.59
CA MET A 78 10.08 -4.07 -12.12
C MET A 78 11.47 -4.51 -11.63
N THR A 79 12.18 -5.28 -12.45
CA THR A 79 13.56 -5.68 -12.23
C THR A 79 14.50 -4.75 -12.96
N ASN A 80 14.84 -3.59 -12.35
CA ASN A 80 16.07 -2.90 -12.77
C ASN A 80 17.25 -3.81 -12.41
N THR A 81 17.74 -4.59 -13.38
CA THR A 81 18.80 -5.60 -13.21
C THR A 81 20.12 -4.99 -12.75
N LYS A 82 20.29 -3.67 -12.88
CA LYS A 82 21.47 -2.95 -12.38
C LYS A 82 21.52 -2.78 -10.85
N ARG A 83 20.44 -3.10 -10.12
CA ARG A 83 20.34 -2.89 -8.66
C ARG A 83 19.95 -4.16 -7.90
N THR A 84 20.49 -5.30 -8.33
CA THR A 84 20.26 -6.61 -7.68
C THR A 84 20.82 -6.66 -6.26
N LEU A 85 22.04 -6.17 -6.03
CA LEU A 85 22.70 -6.21 -4.73
C LEU A 85 21.90 -5.54 -3.58
N PRO A 86 21.46 -4.26 -3.68
CA PRO A 86 20.67 -3.65 -2.61
C PRO A 86 19.33 -4.35 -2.39
N LYS A 87 18.72 -4.94 -3.43
CA LYS A 87 17.47 -5.72 -3.29
C LYS A 87 17.71 -7.00 -2.49
N ILE A 88 18.79 -7.73 -2.79
CA ILE A 88 19.15 -8.96 -2.07
C ILE A 88 19.45 -8.65 -0.61
N ILE A 89 20.21 -7.58 -0.33
CA ILE A 89 20.52 -7.16 1.04
C ILE A 89 19.23 -6.80 1.80
N LEU A 90 18.37 -5.95 1.22
CA LEU A 90 17.10 -5.56 1.85
C LEU A 90 16.19 -6.77 2.08
N LEU A 91 16.11 -7.68 1.11
CA LEU A 91 15.33 -8.91 1.24
C LEU A 91 15.88 -9.81 2.34
N GLY A 92 17.21 -9.99 2.42
CA GLY A 92 17.86 -10.78 3.46
C GLY A 92 17.64 -10.22 4.86
N ILE A 93 17.74 -8.90 5.03
CA ILE A 93 17.41 -8.23 6.30
C ILE A 93 15.92 -8.44 6.63
N LEU A 94 15.05 -8.25 5.65
CA LEU A 94 13.61 -8.38 5.83
C LEU A 94 13.21 -9.81 6.26
N THR A 95 13.76 -10.83 5.61
CA THR A 95 13.46 -12.24 5.95
C THR A 95 13.92 -12.57 7.35
N VAL A 96 15.12 -12.15 7.75
CA VAL A 96 15.63 -12.33 9.12
C VAL A 96 14.70 -11.66 10.14
N LEU A 97 14.29 -10.40 9.89
CA LEU A 97 13.40 -9.69 10.80
C LEU A 97 12.01 -10.33 10.88
N ILE A 98 11.43 -10.78 9.77
CA ILE A 98 10.12 -11.48 9.76
C ILE A 98 10.18 -12.78 10.56
N VAL A 99 11.27 -13.54 10.44
CA VAL A 99 11.45 -14.80 11.20
C VAL A 99 11.63 -14.50 12.68
N ILE A 100 12.36 -13.45 13.04
CA ILE A 100 12.65 -13.13 14.44
C ILE A 100 11.48 -12.43 15.14
N ASN A 101 10.67 -11.62 14.44
CA ASN A 101 9.63 -10.78 15.03
C ASN A 101 8.64 -11.54 15.96
N PRO A 102 8.12 -12.73 15.59
CA PRO A 102 7.26 -13.51 16.47
C PRO A 102 7.87 -13.82 17.84
N ASN A 103 9.21 -13.98 17.95
CA ASN A 103 9.86 -14.23 19.24
C ASN A 103 9.71 -13.07 20.23
N PHE A 104 9.57 -11.84 19.73
CA PHE A 104 9.37 -10.65 20.56
C PHE A 104 7.91 -10.30 20.77
N ASN A 105 7.03 -10.81 19.90
CA ASN A 105 5.62 -10.41 19.83
C ASN A 105 4.65 -11.56 20.19
N GLY A 106 4.99 -12.36 21.21
CA GLY A 106 4.08 -13.36 21.77
C GLY A 106 4.13 -14.74 21.09
N GLY A 107 5.19 -15.04 20.35
CA GLY A 107 5.47 -16.35 19.75
C GLY A 107 4.83 -16.57 18.38
N TYR A 108 5.11 -17.75 17.81
CA TYR A 108 4.62 -18.21 16.51
C TYR A 108 3.16 -18.69 16.57
N ILE A 109 2.26 -17.80 16.96
CA ILE A 109 0.82 -18.06 17.01
C ILE A 109 0.18 -17.39 15.79
N ILE A 110 -0.84 -18.04 15.22
CA ILE A 110 -1.54 -17.59 14.01
C ILE A 110 -2.04 -16.14 14.15
N SER A 111 -2.51 -15.74 15.34
CA SER A 111 -2.95 -14.38 15.66
C SER A 111 -1.87 -13.31 15.51
N ASN A 112 -0.59 -13.68 15.56
CA ASN A 112 0.54 -12.76 15.42
C ASN A 112 1.12 -12.84 14.00
N ILE A 113 1.12 -14.04 13.41
CA ILE A 113 1.66 -14.27 12.06
C ILE A 113 0.81 -13.58 10.99
N ILE A 114 -0.52 -13.63 11.09
CA ILE A 114 -1.42 -13.02 10.09
C ILE A 114 -1.22 -11.50 9.99
N PRO A 115 -1.30 -10.71 11.08
CA PRO A 115 -1.08 -9.27 10.98
C PRO A 115 0.36 -8.94 10.55
N LEU A 116 1.36 -9.74 10.94
CA LEU A 116 2.74 -9.60 10.46
C LEU A 116 2.81 -9.75 8.94
N VAL A 117 2.33 -10.86 8.38
CA VAL A 117 2.33 -11.10 6.92
C VAL A 117 1.52 -10.04 6.18
N THR A 118 0.36 -9.68 6.70
CA THR A 118 -0.54 -8.71 6.06
C THR A 118 0.12 -7.34 5.96
N SER A 119 0.71 -6.85 7.05
CA SER A 119 1.31 -5.51 7.11
C SER A 119 2.70 -5.43 6.49
N THR A 120 3.44 -6.54 6.37
CA THR A 120 4.83 -6.52 5.88
C THR A 120 4.98 -7.03 4.46
N ILE A 121 4.02 -7.80 3.94
CA ILE A 121 4.08 -8.35 2.58
C ILE A 121 2.92 -7.80 1.76
N ILE A 122 1.68 -8.07 2.17
CA ILE A 122 0.51 -7.85 1.32
C ILE A 122 0.23 -6.36 1.13
N ILE A 123 0.15 -5.58 2.22
CA ILE A 123 -0.11 -4.14 2.17
C ILE A 123 1.02 -3.40 1.42
N PRO A 124 2.32 -3.61 1.71
CA PRO A 124 3.40 -2.98 0.96
C PRO A 124 3.37 -3.28 -0.54
N ILE A 125 3.07 -4.51 -0.95
CA ILE A 125 2.95 -4.85 -2.37
C ILE A 125 1.78 -4.08 -3.00
N LEU A 126 0.59 -4.12 -2.40
CA LEU A 126 -0.59 -3.44 -2.91
C LEU A 126 -0.36 -1.93 -3.07
N GLU A 127 0.12 -1.29 -2.00
CA GLU A 127 0.25 0.16 -1.95
C GLU A 127 1.38 0.66 -2.85
N GLU A 128 2.55 0.02 -2.85
CA GLU A 128 3.65 0.49 -3.68
C GLU A 128 3.40 0.23 -5.17
N LEU A 129 2.70 -0.85 -5.54
CA LEU A 129 2.25 -1.05 -6.91
C LEU A 129 1.28 0.06 -7.33
N LEU A 130 0.25 0.34 -6.53
CA LEU A 130 -0.71 1.40 -6.81
C LEU A 130 -0.04 2.77 -6.96
N PHE A 131 0.76 3.18 -5.96
CA PHE A 131 1.25 4.55 -5.90
C PHE A 131 2.57 4.78 -6.61
N ARG A 132 3.52 3.85 -6.53
CA ARG A 132 4.88 4.03 -7.10
C ARG A 132 5.02 3.45 -8.49
N GLU A 133 4.14 2.53 -8.90
CA GLU A 133 4.09 2.07 -10.29
C GLU A 133 2.98 2.79 -11.05
N TYR A 134 1.72 2.47 -10.79
CA TYR A 134 0.62 2.89 -11.66
C TYR A 134 0.36 4.39 -11.60
N LEU A 135 0.08 4.96 -10.42
CA LEU A 135 -0.22 6.39 -10.30
C LEU A 135 1.00 7.25 -10.63
N TRP A 136 2.20 6.84 -10.21
CA TRP A 136 3.42 7.58 -10.57
C TRP A 136 3.61 7.67 -12.08
N ASN A 137 3.43 6.57 -12.81
CA ASN A 137 3.54 6.55 -14.27
C ASN A 137 2.42 7.35 -14.93
N TYR A 138 1.18 7.24 -14.42
CA TYR A 138 0.06 8.06 -14.87
C TYR A 138 0.37 9.56 -14.77
N PHE A 139 0.84 10.02 -13.62
CA PHE A 139 1.26 11.43 -13.44
C PHE A 139 2.40 11.81 -14.38
N LYS A 140 3.38 10.93 -14.60
CA LYS A 140 4.53 11.18 -15.46
C LYS A 140 4.13 11.44 -16.92
N ASN A 141 3.03 10.86 -17.39
CA ASN A 141 2.51 11.08 -18.75
C ASN A 141 2.05 12.52 -18.99
N TYR A 142 1.62 13.23 -17.93
CA TYR A 142 1.01 14.57 -18.06
C TYR A 142 1.79 15.68 -17.35
N VAL A 143 2.62 15.34 -16.36
CA VAL A 143 3.32 16.28 -15.49
C VAL A 143 4.84 16.12 -15.66
N ARG A 144 5.50 17.12 -16.24
CA ARG A 144 6.97 17.09 -16.44
C ARG A 144 7.77 17.27 -15.14
N ASN A 145 7.24 18.04 -14.18
CA ASN A 145 7.96 18.34 -12.95
C ASN A 145 7.86 17.18 -11.96
N ARG A 146 8.98 16.46 -11.77
CA ARG A 146 9.09 15.32 -10.86
C ARG A 146 8.75 15.65 -9.40
N PHE A 147 9.06 16.86 -8.94
CA PHE A 147 8.73 17.29 -7.57
C PHE A 147 7.22 17.47 -7.37
N LYS A 148 6.49 17.90 -8.40
CA LYS A 148 5.02 17.96 -8.36
C LYS A 148 4.40 16.57 -8.30
N ILE A 149 4.92 15.61 -9.07
CA ILE A 149 4.49 14.20 -9.00
C ILE A 149 4.72 13.67 -7.58
N PHE A 150 5.90 13.89 -7.02
CA PHE A 150 6.25 13.48 -5.67
C PHE A 150 5.25 14.01 -4.63
N ILE A 151 4.97 15.33 -4.63
CA ILE A 151 4.00 15.92 -3.70
C ILE A 151 2.61 15.32 -3.89
N GLY A 152 2.12 15.23 -5.14
CA GLY A 152 0.80 14.69 -5.44
C GLY A 152 0.63 13.26 -4.94
N ILE A 153 1.59 12.38 -5.25
CA ILE A 153 1.57 10.97 -4.83
C ILE A 153 1.65 10.84 -3.31
N THR A 154 2.47 11.64 -2.62
CA THR A 154 2.55 11.65 -1.16
C THR A 154 1.21 12.02 -0.51
N ILE A 155 0.55 13.08 -1.01
CA ILE A 155 -0.77 13.50 -0.50
C ILE A 155 -1.80 12.40 -0.73
N LEU A 156 -1.85 11.82 -1.94
CA LEU A 156 -2.76 10.73 -2.27
C LEU A 156 -2.53 9.50 -1.38
N TYR A 157 -1.27 9.21 -1.04
CA TYR A 157 -0.90 8.12 -0.12
C TYR A 157 -1.43 8.35 1.31
N GLY A 158 -1.36 9.59 1.80
CA GLY A 158 -1.96 9.97 3.09
C GLY A 158 -3.48 9.81 3.09
N ILE A 159 -4.15 10.31 2.04
CA ILE A 159 -5.61 10.21 1.88
C ILE A 159 -6.06 8.75 1.77
N TYR A 160 -5.28 7.90 1.09
CA TYR A 160 -5.56 6.48 0.92
C TYR A 160 -5.79 5.75 2.23
N TYR A 161 -5.09 6.16 3.30
CA TYR A 161 -5.23 5.53 4.61
C TYR A 161 -6.64 5.65 5.19
N ILE A 162 -7.37 6.73 4.88
CA ILE A 162 -8.76 6.93 5.30
C ILE A 162 -9.65 5.79 4.79
N GLY A 163 -9.30 5.21 3.63
CA GLY A 163 -10.01 4.08 3.05
C GLY A 163 -10.04 2.82 3.92
N TYR A 164 -9.16 2.70 4.93
CA TYR A 164 -9.14 1.58 5.89
C TYR A 164 -10.04 1.79 7.11
N ILE A 165 -10.86 2.86 7.15
CA ILE A 165 -11.69 3.20 8.30
C ILE A 165 -12.65 2.08 8.72
N ASP A 166 -13.21 1.34 7.76
CA ASP A 166 -14.10 0.22 8.05
C ASP A 166 -13.40 -0.91 8.81
N THR A 167 -12.18 -1.26 8.40
CA THR A 167 -11.35 -2.28 9.07
C THR A 167 -10.88 -1.81 10.43
N ILE A 168 -10.39 -0.57 10.53
CA ILE A 168 -9.88 -0.01 11.79
C ILE A 168 -11.02 0.11 12.81
N HIS A 169 -12.17 0.64 12.39
CA HIS A 169 -13.33 0.76 13.27
C HIS A 169 -13.78 -0.60 13.80
N ARG A 170 -13.82 -1.62 12.93
CA ARG A 170 -14.21 -2.97 13.31
C ARG A 170 -13.24 -3.60 14.30
N GLU A 171 -11.94 -3.53 14.02
CA GLU A 171 -10.91 -4.08 14.92
C GLU A 171 -10.97 -3.40 16.29
N LEU A 172 -11.08 -2.06 16.33
CA LEU A 172 -11.24 -1.33 17.59
C LEU A 172 -12.55 -1.69 18.33
N THR A 173 -13.64 -1.94 17.60
CA THR A 173 -14.90 -2.39 18.21
C THR A 173 -14.75 -3.75 18.89
N LEU A 174 -14.02 -4.68 18.26
CA LEU A 174 -13.75 -6.02 18.82
C LEU A 174 -12.89 -5.98 20.09
N VAL A 175 -12.18 -4.88 20.34
CA VAL A 175 -11.36 -4.65 21.55
C VAL A 175 -11.98 -3.55 22.45
N ASN A 176 -13.26 -3.22 22.25
CA ASN A 176 -14.01 -2.22 23.03
C ASN A 176 -13.40 -0.80 23.05
N GLN A 177 -12.77 -0.40 21.94
CA GLN A 177 -12.07 0.89 21.77
C GLN A 177 -12.60 1.71 20.57
N SER A 178 -13.84 1.47 20.13
CA SER A 178 -14.42 2.11 18.94
C SER A 178 -14.42 3.65 18.99
N ALA A 179 -14.50 4.25 20.18
CA ALA A 179 -14.42 5.70 20.40
C ALA A 179 -13.11 6.33 19.86
N TYR A 180 -12.04 5.57 19.76
CA TYR A 180 -10.73 6.05 19.29
C TYR A 180 -10.54 5.98 17.77
N THR A 181 -11.56 5.53 17.01
CA THR A 181 -11.45 5.34 15.55
C THR A 181 -10.94 6.59 14.83
N LEU A 182 -11.51 7.76 15.13
CA LEU A 182 -11.11 9.01 14.47
C LEU A 182 -9.66 9.39 14.79
N ASN A 183 -9.23 9.21 16.05
CA ASN A 183 -7.86 9.50 16.48
C ASN A 183 -6.86 8.59 15.76
N PHE A 184 -7.17 7.29 15.62
CA PHE A 184 -6.35 6.34 14.87
C PHE A 184 -6.24 6.73 13.39
N ILE A 185 -7.33 7.16 12.76
CA ILE A 185 -7.32 7.61 11.36
C ILE A 185 -6.46 8.85 11.19
N LEU A 186 -6.65 9.89 12.00
CA LEU A 186 -5.87 11.13 11.89
C LEU A 186 -4.37 10.90 12.11
N TYR A 187 -4.04 10.14 13.15
CA TYR A 187 -2.65 9.75 13.41
C TYR A 187 -2.06 8.93 12.27
N GLY A 188 -2.82 7.99 11.72
CA GLY A 188 -2.38 7.16 10.60
C GLY A 188 -2.22 7.94 9.30
N VAL A 189 -3.09 8.91 8.97
CA VAL A 189 -2.89 9.80 7.81
C VAL A 189 -1.56 10.54 7.92
N GLY A 190 -1.24 11.11 9.09
CA GLY A 190 0.04 11.78 9.32
C GLY A 190 1.23 10.86 9.09
N ARG A 191 1.17 9.62 9.59
CA ARG A 191 2.19 8.60 9.35
C ARG A 191 2.34 8.21 7.89
N TYR A 192 1.23 8.06 7.17
CA TYR A 192 1.24 7.73 5.75
C TYR A 192 1.78 8.88 4.90
N LEU A 193 1.62 10.14 5.31
CA LEU A 193 2.30 11.26 4.66
C LEU A 193 3.83 11.19 4.83
N VAL A 194 4.31 10.86 6.03
CA VAL A 194 5.75 10.69 6.31
C VAL A 194 6.31 9.50 5.53
N LEU A 195 5.65 8.34 5.62
CA LEU A 195 6.04 7.13 4.89
C LEU A 195 6.00 7.36 3.38
N GLY A 196 4.93 8.01 2.90
CA GLY A 196 4.77 8.41 1.50
C GLY A 196 5.92 9.28 1.02
N SER A 197 6.37 10.23 1.85
CA SER A 197 7.52 11.08 1.54
C SER A 197 8.84 10.29 1.45
N ILE A 198 9.09 9.39 2.40
CA ILE A 198 10.29 8.52 2.41
C ILE A 198 10.32 7.66 1.14
N LEU A 199 9.23 6.94 0.87
CA LEU A 199 9.12 6.03 -0.27
C LEU A 199 9.09 6.79 -1.60
N GLY A 200 8.51 7.99 -1.63
CA GLY A 200 8.53 8.86 -2.81
C GLY A 200 9.94 9.33 -3.15
N PHE A 201 10.74 9.69 -2.14
CA PHE A 201 12.15 10.03 -2.31
C PHE A 201 12.97 8.83 -2.83
N ILE A 202 12.73 7.64 -2.27
CA ILE A 202 13.34 6.39 -2.74
C ILE A 202 12.97 6.14 -4.21
N LYS A 203 11.70 6.28 -4.61
CA LYS A 203 11.30 6.15 -6.02
C LYS A 203 12.01 7.16 -6.91
N MET A 204 12.22 8.41 -6.48
CA MET A 204 12.97 9.40 -7.26
C MET A 204 14.45 9.02 -7.43
N LYS A 205 15.10 8.54 -6.36
CA LYS A 205 16.53 8.17 -6.35
C LYS A 205 16.81 6.86 -7.07
N PHE A 206 15.95 5.86 -6.86
CA PHE A 206 16.15 4.49 -7.34
C PHE A 206 15.39 4.16 -8.61
N LYS A 207 14.28 4.86 -8.90
CA LYS A 207 13.36 4.61 -10.01
C LYS A 207 12.83 3.16 -10.01
N ASP A 208 12.78 2.53 -8.84
CA ASP A 208 12.53 1.11 -8.69
C ASP A 208 11.46 0.87 -7.62
N THR A 209 10.36 0.25 -8.03
CA THR A 209 9.22 -0.03 -7.15
C THR A 209 9.49 -1.21 -6.21
N GLN A 210 10.32 -2.18 -6.61
CA GLN A 210 10.67 -3.31 -5.73
C GLN A 210 11.48 -2.83 -4.52
N ILE A 211 12.37 -1.85 -4.70
CA ILE A 211 13.08 -1.23 -3.58
C ILE A 211 12.10 -0.49 -2.66
N CYS A 212 11.07 0.17 -3.21
CA CYS A 212 10.03 0.80 -2.41
C CYS A 212 9.24 -0.22 -1.59
N ILE A 213 8.84 -1.36 -2.20
CA ILE A 213 8.17 -2.47 -1.51
C ILE A 213 9.03 -2.96 -0.35
N LEU A 214 10.30 -3.30 -0.61
CA LEU A 214 11.20 -3.84 0.43
C LEU A 214 11.42 -2.84 1.58
N VAL A 215 11.62 -1.55 1.28
CA VAL A 215 11.80 -0.55 2.33
C VAL A 215 10.52 -0.31 3.12
N HIS A 216 9.36 -0.29 2.46
CA HIS A 216 8.07 -0.21 3.14
C HIS A 216 7.88 -1.42 4.07
N SER A 217 8.11 -2.63 3.57
CA SER A 217 8.08 -3.87 4.37
C SER A 217 8.99 -3.79 5.59
N LEU A 218 10.23 -3.32 5.43
CA LEU A 218 11.19 -3.17 6.54
C LEU A 218 10.70 -2.19 7.60
N ILE A 219 10.18 -1.03 7.18
CA ILE A 219 9.64 -0.03 8.11
C ILE A 219 8.46 -0.63 8.91
N ASN A 220 7.61 -1.44 8.26
CA ASN A 220 6.48 -2.07 8.94
C ASN A 220 6.91 -3.16 9.92
N VAL A 221 7.93 -3.96 9.60
CA VAL A 221 8.45 -4.97 10.55
C VAL A 221 9.09 -4.31 11.77
N ILE A 222 9.83 -3.21 11.60
CA ILE A 222 10.49 -2.51 12.73
C ILE A 222 9.47 -1.84 13.66
N LYS A 223 8.31 -1.45 13.13
CA LYS A 223 7.22 -0.83 13.88
C LYS A 223 6.43 -1.84 14.73
N LEU A 224 6.36 -3.10 14.29
CA LEU A 224 5.57 -4.18 14.88
C LEU A 224 6.26 -4.80 16.08
#